data_AF-A0A818MX81-F1
#
_entry.id   AF-A0A818MX81-F1
#
_cell.length_a   1.000
_cell.length_b   1.000
_cell.length_c   1.000
_cell.angle_alpha   90.00
_cell.angle_beta   90.00
_cell.angle_gamma   90.00
#
_symmetry.space_group_name_H-M   'P 1'
#
loop_
_entity.id
_entity.type
_entity.pdbx_description
1 polymer ?
#
loop_
_entity_poly.entity_id
_entity_poly.type
_entity_poly.pdbx_seq_one_letter_code
_entity_poly.pdbx_strand_id
1 'polypeptide(L)'
;MFHAGLEALFGRNREHHKKRHLFGLRRRHDNHKEETDEFAKLFSDKPHTEKELTVDKNFCFAAMQGWRSTMEDKHKHLVPFDDSSWKLWSYFSIFDGHNGIDTAKYAADHLDIYLLDILNKMLIQQKDNKINIGEPVRSSQLDVPTF
;
A
#
# COMPACT_ATOMS: atom_id res chain seq x y z
N MET A 1 -1.68 0.44 36.41
CA MET A 1 -1.02 -0.66 35.69
C MET A 1 -0.83 -0.24 34.24
N PHE A 2 0.30 0.39 33.91
CA PHE A 2 0.89 0.36 32.57
C PHE A 2 2.40 0.43 32.83
N HIS A 3 3.02 -0.74 32.81
CA HIS A 3 4.44 -0.96 33.05
C HIS A 3 4.94 -1.82 31.89
N ALA A 4 6.21 -1.59 31.53
CA ALA A 4 7.04 -2.33 30.59
C ALA A 4 6.92 -1.94 29.11
N GLY A 5 8.02 -1.39 28.57
CA GLY A 5 8.25 -1.34 27.13
C GLY A 5 9.40 -0.48 26.62
N LEU A 6 9.86 0.54 27.35
CA LEU A 6 10.82 1.52 26.80
C LEU A 6 12.32 1.20 27.02
N GLU A 7 12.65 0.11 27.71
CA GLU A 7 14.03 -0.25 28.08
C GLU A 7 14.74 -1.14 27.04
N ALA A 8 14.11 -1.43 25.90
CA ALA A 8 14.68 -2.32 24.88
C ALA A 8 15.65 -1.62 23.89
N LEU A 9 15.88 -0.31 23.99
CA LEU A 9 16.70 0.43 23.02
C LEU A 9 18.08 0.91 23.52
N PHE A 10 18.39 0.81 24.81
CA PHE A 10 19.68 1.29 25.34
C PHE A 10 20.61 0.14 25.71
N GLY A 11 21.29 -0.37 24.69
CA GLY A 11 22.38 -1.34 24.82
C GLY A 11 23.55 -0.81 25.65
N ARG A 12 23.80 -1.51 26.75
CA ARG A 12 25.03 -1.62 27.57
C ARG A 12 26.27 -0.83 27.13
N ASN A 13 26.67 0.08 28.01
CA ASN A 13 27.94 0.80 28.03
C ASN A 13 29.13 -0.16 28.30
N ARG A 14 30.17 -0.13 27.47
CA ARG A 14 31.52 -0.68 27.78
C ARG A 14 32.60 0.27 27.26
N GLU A 15 33.24 0.94 28.20
CA GLU A 15 34.47 1.74 28.04
C GLU A 15 35.65 0.87 27.56
N HIS A 16 36.40 1.34 26.55
CA HIS A 16 37.83 1.07 26.42
C HIS A 16 38.52 2.09 25.48
N HIS A 17 39.46 2.84 26.08
CA HIS A 17 40.41 3.76 25.45
C HIS A 17 41.19 3.19 24.25
N LYS A 18 41.35 3.99 23.18
CA LYS A 18 42.58 4.08 22.36
C LYS A 18 42.63 5.39 21.56
N LYS A 19 43.63 6.23 21.84
CA LYS A 19 43.98 7.45 21.07
C LYS A 19 44.63 7.05 19.74
N ARG A 20 44.23 7.66 18.62
CA ARG A 20 45.06 7.79 17.41
C ARG A 20 44.92 9.19 16.78
N HIS A 21 46.02 9.58 16.17
CA HIS A 21 46.45 10.91 15.78
C HIS A 21 45.56 11.67 14.76
N LEU A 22 45.67 12.99 14.91
CA LEU A 22 45.33 14.11 14.03
C LEU A 22 45.76 13.90 12.56
N PHE A 23 44.81 13.92 11.62
CA PHE A 23 44.75 14.72 10.37
C PHE A 23 43.69 14.12 9.42
N GLY A 24 42.67 14.92 9.10
CA GLY A 24 41.57 14.54 8.19
C GLY A 24 40.18 14.96 8.69
N LEU A 25 40.00 16.24 9.03
CA LEU A 25 38.66 16.82 9.23
C LEU A 25 37.91 16.79 7.90
N ARG A 26 37.17 15.72 7.62
CA ARG A 26 35.97 15.80 6.78
C ARG A 26 34.80 15.97 7.73
N ARG A 27 34.24 17.19 7.74
CA ARG A 27 33.12 17.61 8.60
C ARG A 27 32.02 16.55 8.56
N ARG A 28 31.81 15.86 9.69
CA ARG A 28 30.63 15.01 9.97
C ARG A 28 29.62 15.83 10.79
N HIS A 29 29.29 17.04 10.35
CA HIS A 29 28.47 17.96 11.15
C HIS A 29 27.21 18.46 10.46
N ASP A 30 26.96 18.03 9.21
CA ASP A 30 25.79 18.48 8.44
C ASP A 30 24.75 17.36 8.21
N ASN A 31 25.13 16.08 8.22
CA ASN A 31 24.18 14.97 7.90
C ASN A 31 23.02 14.80 8.89
N HIS A 32 23.22 15.09 10.19
CA HIS A 32 22.20 14.80 11.19
C HIS A 32 21.04 15.82 11.17
N LYS A 33 21.27 17.03 10.64
CA LYS A 33 20.22 18.03 10.43
C LYS A 33 19.46 17.79 9.12
N GLU A 34 20.17 17.38 8.07
CA GLU A 34 19.55 17.04 6.78
C GLU A 34 18.60 15.83 6.90
N GLU A 35 19.01 14.77 7.61
CA GLU A 35 18.11 13.62 7.86
C GLU A 35 16.85 14.04 8.63
N THR A 36 16.99 14.85 9.68
CA THR A 36 15.82 15.31 10.46
C THR A 36 14.87 16.16 9.62
N ASP A 37 15.41 16.93 8.67
CA ASP A 37 14.61 17.76 7.76
C ASP A 37 13.93 16.94 6.66
N GLU A 38 14.51 15.81 6.23
CA GLU A 38 13.85 14.88 5.29
C GLU A 38 12.71 14.09 5.95
N PHE A 39 12.92 13.58 7.16
CA PHE A 39 11.85 12.90 7.91
C PHE A 39 10.68 13.84 8.22
N ALA A 40 10.96 15.13 8.49
CA ALA A 40 9.92 16.13 8.70
C ALA A 40 9.05 16.35 7.45
N LYS A 41 9.58 16.18 6.22
CA LYS A 41 8.81 16.31 4.97
C LYS A 41 7.85 15.14 4.71
N LEU A 42 7.99 14.03 5.43
CA LEU A 42 7.14 12.86 5.27
C LEU A 42 5.75 13.05 5.91
N PHE A 43 5.63 14.01 6.81
CA PHE A 43 4.42 14.27 7.56
C PHE A 43 3.98 15.74 7.41
N SER A 44 2.68 15.97 7.45
CA SER A 44 2.10 17.31 7.51
C SER A 44 2.02 17.83 8.95
N ASP A 45 1.96 19.15 9.12
CA ASP A 45 1.83 19.78 10.46
C ASP A 45 0.51 19.42 11.17
N LYS A 46 -0.52 19.10 10.39
CA LYS A 46 -1.84 18.69 10.85
C LYS A 46 -2.40 17.60 9.94
N PRO A 47 -3.31 16.73 10.41
CA PRO A 47 -3.87 15.69 9.57
C PRO A 47 -4.84 16.28 8.54
N HIS A 48 -4.73 15.80 7.31
CA HIS A 48 -5.73 15.99 6.28
C HIS A 48 -6.93 15.09 6.60
N THR A 49 -8.03 15.72 7.01
CA THR A 49 -9.23 15.02 7.51
C THR A 49 -10.35 14.91 6.48
N GLU A 50 -10.16 15.49 5.30
CA GLU A 50 -11.04 15.33 4.15
C GLU A 50 -11.19 13.86 3.79
N LYS A 51 -12.41 13.44 3.42
CA LYS A 51 -12.72 12.07 3.07
C LYS A 51 -13.05 11.98 1.59
N GLU A 52 -12.37 11.07 0.91
CA GLU A 52 -12.88 10.52 -0.35
C GLU A 52 -13.94 9.49 0.02
N LEU A 53 -15.16 9.63 -0.50
CA LEU A 53 -16.30 8.78 -0.15
C LEU A 53 -17.01 8.29 -1.39
N THR A 54 -17.33 7.00 -1.42
CA THR A 54 -18.33 6.43 -2.31
C THR A 54 -19.43 5.82 -1.46
N VAL A 55 -20.68 6.17 -1.73
CA VAL A 55 -21.85 5.60 -1.07
C VAL A 55 -22.77 5.06 -2.15
N ASP A 56 -22.93 3.74 -2.17
CA ASP A 56 -23.88 3.03 -3.02
C ASP A 56 -24.95 2.35 -2.15
N LYS A 57 -25.94 1.72 -2.77
CA LYS A 57 -26.98 0.96 -2.06
C LYS A 57 -26.42 -0.22 -1.28
N ASN A 58 -25.38 -0.86 -1.82
CA ASN A 58 -24.86 -2.13 -1.28
C ASN A 58 -23.47 -2.02 -0.66
N PHE A 59 -22.76 -0.91 -0.86
CA PHE A 59 -21.44 -0.71 -0.27
C PHE A 59 -21.16 0.76 0.00
N CYS A 60 -20.23 0.99 0.92
CA CYS A 60 -19.62 2.29 1.15
C CYS A 60 -18.11 2.14 1.15
N PHE A 61 -17.41 3.17 0.69
CA PHE A 61 -15.97 3.30 0.74
C PHE A 61 -15.59 4.66 1.33
N ALA A 62 -14.51 4.67 2.10
CA ALA A 62 -13.94 5.89 2.63
C ALA A 62 -12.40 5.82 2.64
N ALA A 63 -11.77 6.88 2.18
CA ALA A 63 -10.32 7.08 2.27
C ALA A 63 -9.98 8.44 2.86
N MET A 64 -8.82 8.54 3.51
CA MET A 64 -8.31 9.75 4.14
C MET A 64 -6.79 9.73 4.14
N GLN A 65 -6.17 10.84 3.77
CA GLN A 65 -4.70 10.99 3.77
C GLN A 65 -4.10 11.03 5.17
N GLY A 66 -4.76 11.67 6.13
CA GLY A 66 -4.26 11.79 7.50
C GLY A 66 -2.97 12.61 7.57
N TRP A 67 -1.97 12.09 8.29
CA TRP A 67 -0.72 12.82 8.61
C TRP A 67 0.34 12.77 7.52
N ARG A 68 0.16 11.96 6.47
CA ARG A 68 1.15 11.86 5.39
C ARG A 68 1.16 13.13 4.56
N SER A 69 2.32 13.49 4.01
CA SER A 69 2.44 14.61 3.08
C SER A 69 1.79 14.34 1.72
N THR A 70 1.68 13.06 1.32
CA THR A 70 1.01 12.60 0.10
C THR A 70 -0.01 11.51 0.41
N MET A 71 -1.00 11.35 -0.48
CA MET A 71 -1.97 10.23 -0.45
C MET A 71 -1.63 9.23 -1.55
N GLU A 72 -0.89 8.18 -1.20
CA GLU A 72 -0.42 7.16 -2.17
C GLU A 72 -1.42 6.01 -2.33
N ASP A 73 -2.40 5.90 -1.44
CA ASP A 73 -3.47 4.91 -1.55
C ASP A 73 -4.33 5.15 -2.81
N LYS A 74 -4.74 4.03 -3.40
CA LYS A 74 -5.72 3.97 -4.49
C LYS A 74 -6.70 2.84 -4.22
N HIS A 75 -7.85 2.88 -4.88
CA HIS A 75 -8.87 1.88 -4.69
C HIS A 75 -9.66 1.70 -5.99
N LYS A 76 -10.32 0.55 -6.14
CA LYS A 76 -11.22 0.27 -7.26
C LYS A 76 -12.41 -0.50 -6.75
N HIS A 77 -13.59 -0.09 -7.16
CA HIS A 77 -14.84 -0.78 -6.88
C HIS A 77 -15.63 -0.91 -8.18
N LEU A 78 -16.04 -2.13 -8.51
CA LEU A 78 -16.90 -2.45 -9.64
C LEU A 78 -18.10 -3.22 -9.09
N VAL A 79 -19.29 -2.64 -9.23
CA VAL A 79 -20.54 -3.28 -8.84
C VAL A 79 -21.41 -3.44 -10.07
N PRO A 80 -21.69 -4.68 -10.50
CA PRO A 80 -22.57 -4.93 -11.61
C PRO A 80 -24.02 -4.56 -11.30
N PHE A 81 -24.68 -3.88 -12.23
CA PHE A 81 -26.10 -3.49 -12.12
C PHE A 81 -27.07 -4.32 -12.99
N ASP A 82 -26.60 -5.15 -13.93
CA ASP A 82 -27.45 -6.04 -14.73
C ASP A 82 -26.75 -7.38 -15.05
N ASP A 83 -27.52 -8.42 -15.35
CA ASP A 83 -27.03 -9.80 -15.56
C ASP A 83 -26.32 -10.03 -16.92
N SER A 84 -25.93 -8.97 -17.65
CA SER A 84 -25.34 -9.12 -18.98
C SER A 84 -23.81 -9.34 -18.96
N SER A 85 -23.45 -10.62 -19.10
CA SER A 85 -22.19 -11.25 -19.55
C SER A 85 -20.81 -10.88 -18.96
N TRP A 86 -20.54 -9.67 -18.44
CA TRP A 86 -19.28 -9.35 -17.72
C TRP A 86 -19.49 -9.06 -16.23
N LYS A 87 -20.75 -9.02 -15.83
CA LYS A 87 -21.27 -8.49 -14.56
C LYS A 87 -21.55 -9.56 -13.50
N LEU A 88 -20.93 -10.73 -13.60
CA LEU A 88 -21.13 -11.80 -12.62
C LEU A 88 -20.31 -11.59 -11.33
N TRP A 89 -19.32 -10.70 -11.37
CA TRP A 89 -18.42 -10.44 -10.26
C TRP A 89 -18.57 -9.00 -9.78
N SER A 90 -18.64 -8.83 -8.46
CA SER A 90 -18.29 -7.55 -7.85
C SER A 90 -16.80 -7.58 -7.52
N TYR A 91 -16.10 -6.49 -7.78
CA TYR A 91 -14.68 -6.36 -7.51
C TYR A 91 -14.42 -5.17 -6.61
N PHE A 92 -13.67 -5.38 -5.53
CA PHE A 92 -13.26 -4.33 -4.61
C PHE A 92 -11.78 -4.54 -4.29
N SER A 93 -10.98 -3.48 -4.41
CA SER A 93 -9.56 -3.51 -4.09
C SER A 93 -9.09 -2.18 -3.52
N ILE A 94 -8.07 -2.29 -2.67
CA ILE A 94 -7.36 -1.18 -2.04
C ILE A 94 -5.87 -1.44 -2.27
N PHE A 95 -5.17 -0.41 -2.71
CA PHE A 95 -3.75 -0.44 -3.03
C PHE A 95 -3.06 0.59 -2.15
N ASP A 96 -2.26 0.12 -1.20
CA ASP A 96 -1.40 0.95 -0.34
C ASP A 96 -0.11 1.23 -1.11
N GLY A 97 0.01 2.45 -1.64
CA GLY A 97 1.16 2.88 -2.41
C GLY A 97 2.36 3.19 -1.51
N HIS A 98 3.57 2.90 -1.98
CA HIS A 98 4.78 3.28 -1.29
C HIS A 98 5.84 3.80 -2.26
N ASN A 99 6.58 4.83 -1.85
CA ASN A 99 7.63 5.46 -2.65
C ASN A 99 7.07 6.06 -3.96
N GLY A 100 5.87 6.65 -3.88
CA GLY A 100 5.14 7.22 -5.00
C GLY A 100 3.80 6.51 -5.27
N ILE A 101 2.92 7.24 -5.94
CA ILE A 101 1.53 6.80 -6.20
C ILE A 101 1.38 5.92 -7.44
N ASP A 102 2.37 5.92 -8.33
CA ASP A 102 2.21 5.45 -9.71
C ASP A 102 1.86 3.96 -9.80
N THR A 103 2.51 3.11 -8.98
CA THR A 103 2.22 1.67 -8.96
C THR A 103 0.81 1.38 -8.43
N ALA A 104 0.41 2.02 -7.32
CA ALA A 104 -0.93 1.84 -6.76
C ALA A 104 -2.01 2.33 -7.72
N LYS A 105 -1.75 3.45 -8.41
CA LYS A 105 -2.63 3.99 -9.46
C LYS A 105 -2.74 3.04 -10.64
N TYR A 106 -1.62 2.57 -11.17
CA TYR A 106 -1.60 1.62 -12.28
C TYR A 106 -2.37 0.34 -11.93
N ALA A 107 -2.19 -0.19 -10.72
CA ALA A 107 -2.92 -1.35 -10.25
C ALA A 107 -4.44 -1.11 -10.17
N ALA A 108 -4.88 0.03 -9.63
CA ALA A 108 -6.30 0.39 -9.59
C ALA A 108 -6.95 0.56 -10.97
N ASP A 109 -6.17 1.04 -11.93
CA ASP A 109 -6.62 1.31 -13.29
C ASP A 109 -6.69 0.04 -14.17
N HIS A 110 -5.88 -1.00 -13.89
CA HIS A 110 -5.71 -2.14 -14.81
C HIS A 110 -5.86 -3.54 -14.19
N LEU A 111 -5.61 -3.74 -12.89
CA LEU A 111 -5.54 -5.09 -12.30
C LEU A 111 -6.88 -5.82 -12.37
N ASP A 112 -7.99 -5.09 -12.26
CA ASP A 112 -9.35 -5.60 -12.43
C ASP A 112 -9.55 -6.25 -13.79
N ILE A 113 -9.03 -5.65 -14.86
CA ILE A 113 -9.17 -6.17 -16.23
C ILE A 113 -8.54 -7.56 -16.33
N TYR A 114 -7.30 -7.72 -15.85
CA TYR A 114 -6.58 -8.99 -15.92
C TYR A 114 -7.21 -10.06 -15.02
N LEU A 115 -7.60 -9.70 -13.79
CA LEU A 115 -8.23 -10.64 -12.86
C LEU A 115 -9.58 -11.13 -13.36
N LEU A 116 -10.44 -10.21 -13.78
CA LEU A 116 -11.80 -10.54 -14.21
C LEU A 116 -11.81 -11.33 -15.52
N ASP A 117 -10.86 -11.10 -16.43
CA ASP A 117 -10.71 -11.91 -17.64
C ASP A 117 -10.43 -13.39 -17.30
N ILE A 118 -9.51 -13.66 -16.37
CA ILE A 118 -9.21 -15.04 -15.93
C ILE A 118 -10.40 -15.66 -15.20
N LEU A 119 -11.02 -14.94 -14.28
CA LEU A 119 -12.17 -15.44 -13.53
C LEU A 119 -13.34 -15.79 -14.46
N ASN A 120 -13.59 -14.97 -15.49
CA ASN A 120 -14.61 -15.24 -16.50
C ASN A 120 -14.27 -16.48 -17.33
N LYS A 121 -13.00 -16.66 -17.73
CA LYS A 121 -12.55 -17.88 -18.42
C LYS A 121 -12.74 -19.13 -17.56
N MET A 122 -12.38 -19.07 -16.28
CA MET A 122 -12.56 -20.18 -15.33
C MET A 122 -14.04 -20.54 -15.17
N LEU A 123 -14.92 -19.52 -15.08
CA LEU A 123 -16.36 -19.73 -14.94
C LEU A 123 -16.98 -20.37 -16.19
N ILE A 124 -16.61 -19.91 -17.40
CA ILE A 124 -17.10 -20.49 -18.67
C ILE A 124 -16.71 -21.97 -18.80
N GLN A 125 -15.56 -22.36 -18.25
CA GLN A 125 -15.10 -23.76 -18.28
C GLN A 125 -15.86 -24.67 -17.29
N GLN A 126 -16.55 -24.11 -16.29
CA GLN A 126 -17.37 -24.87 -15.36
C GLN A 126 -18.71 -25.24 -16.02
N LYS A 127 -18.93 -26.54 -16.26
CA LYS A 127 -20.12 -27.06 -16.97
C LYS A 127 -21.43 -26.93 -16.19
N ASP A 128 -21.36 -26.64 -14.89
CA ASP A 128 -22.47 -26.72 -13.95
C ASP A 128 -22.86 -25.37 -13.32
N ASN A 129 -22.30 -24.23 -13.79
CA ASN A 129 -22.51 -22.88 -13.22
C ASN A 129 -22.31 -22.81 -11.69
N LYS A 130 -21.67 -23.83 -11.10
CA LYS A 130 -21.35 -23.88 -9.68
C LYS A 130 -19.95 -23.37 -9.50
N ILE A 131 -19.83 -22.24 -8.78
CA ILE A 131 -18.57 -21.78 -8.25
C ILE A 131 -18.15 -22.80 -7.17
N ASN A 132 -17.45 -23.85 -7.59
CA ASN A 132 -16.68 -24.67 -6.67
C ASN A 132 -15.66 -23.73 -6.02
N ILE A 133 -15.45 -23.84 -4.70
CA ILE A 133 -14.47 -23.03 -3.96
C ILE A 133 -13.14 -23.20 -4.70
N GLY A 134 -12.80 -22.18 -5.50
CA GLY A 134 -11.94 -22.35 -6.67
C GLY A 134 -10.47 -22.31 -6.29
N GLU A 135 -9.64 -22.84 -7.18
CA GLU A 135 -8.21 -22.56 -7.12
C GLU A 135 -7.99 -21.04 -7.12
N PRO A 136 -7.14 -20.51 -6.22
CA PRO A 136 -6.89 -19.09 -6.16
C PRO A 136 -6.23 -18.60 -7.45
N VAL A 137 -6.65 -17.43 -7.95
CA VAL A 137 -5.95 -16.76 -9.04
C VAL A 137 -4.60 -16.27 -8.52
N ARG A 138 -3.52 -16.74 -9.13
CA ARG A 138 -2.14 -16.39 -8.78
C ARG A 138 -1.61 -15.35 -9.75
N SER A 139 -0.66 -14.53 -9.29
CA SER A 139 0.06 -13.59 -10.15
C SER A 139 0.70 -14.25 -11.38
N SER A 140 1.16 -15.50 -11.26
CA SER A 140 1.72 -16.28 -12.36
C SER A 140 0.73 -16.58 -13.49
N GLN A 141 -0.57 -16.43 -13.24
CA GLN A 141 -1.62 -16.61 -14.24
C GLN A 141 -1.99 -15.28 -14.92
N LEU A 142 -1.63 -14.14 -14.31
CA LEU A 142 -1.93 -12.81 -14.81
C LEU A 142 -0.84 -12.35 -15.78
N ASP A 143 -1.25 -11.90 -16.97
CA ASP A 143 -0.36 -11.25 -17.93
C ASP A 143 -0.23 -9.76 -17.61
N VAL A 144 0.31 -9.47 -16.42
CA VAL A 144 0.58 -8.09 -15.97
C VAL A 144 1.93 -7.62 -16.50
N PRO A 145 2.04 -6.39 -17.03
CA PRO A 145 3.31 -5.86 -17.52
C PRO A 145 4.38 -5.85 -16.43
N THR A 146 5.59 -6.28 -16.79
CA THR A 146 6.79 -6.14 -15.96
C THR A 146 7.45 -4.80 -16.22
N PHE A 147 7.68 -4.04 -15.16
CA PHE A 147 8.37 -2.74 -15.17
C PHE A 147 9.86 -2.89 -14.90
#